data_AF-A0A2H0YMK7-F1
#
_entry.id   AF-A0A2H0YMK7-F1
#
_cell.length_a   1.000
_cell.length_b   1.000
_cell.length_c   1.000
_cell.angle_alpha   90.00
_cell.angle_beta   90.00
_cell.angle_gamma   90.00
#
_symmetry.space_group_name_H-M   'P 1'
#
loop_
_entity.id
_entity.type
_entity.pdbx_description
1 polymer ?
#
loop_
_entity_poly.entity_id
_entity_poly.type
_entity_poly.pdbx_seq_one_letter_code
_entity_poly.pdbx_strand_id
1 'polypeptide(L)' 'MPTITIPKKITKGEELIIIPKADWEKFKKIAEMKLSHLELEKGLKESLEDVKMGRIFGPFETVEEFKKAIKSSHL' A
#
# COMPACT_ATOMS: atom_id res chain seq x y z
N MET A 1 20.31 -35.38 13.57
CA MET A 1 20.71 -34.22 12.74
C MET A 1 20.11 -34.42 11.36
N PRO A 2 19.08 -33.66 10.98
CA PRO A 2 18.50 -33.79 9.64
C PRO A 2 19.48 -33.22 8.61
N THR A 3 19.90 -34.06 7.66
CA THR A 3 20.76 -33.65 6.55
C THR A 3 19.87 -33.32 5.36
N ILE A 4 19.95 -32.09 4.87
CA ILE A 4 19.24 -31.65 3.65
C ILE A 4 20.25 -31.65 2.52
N THR A 5 20.03 -32.51 1.52
CA THR A 5 20.86 -32.55 0.31
C THR A 5 20.20 -31.69 -0.76
N ILE A 6 20.92 -30.67 -1.23
CA ILE A 6 20.41 -29.73 -2.22
C ILE A 6 21.11 -29.98 -3.57
N PRO A 7 20.37 -30.40 -4.60
CA PRO A 7 20.95 -30.63 -5.92
C PRO A 7 21.57 -29.35 -6.51
N LYS A 8 22.81 -29.45 -7.01
CA LYS A 8 23.54 -28.34 -7.68
C LYS A 8 22.79 -27.69 -8.85
N LYS A 9 21.82 -28.40 -9.43
CA LYS A 9 20.96 -27.87 -10.51
C LYS A 9 19.95 -26.82 -10.03
N ILE A 10 19.58 -26.85 -8.75
CA ILE A 10 18.59 -25.90 -8.18
C ILE A 10 19.22 -24.52 -8.06
N THR A 11 20.49 -24.45 -7.71
CA THR A 11 21.16 -23.17 -7.44
C THR A 11 21.50 -22.40 -8.71
N LYS A 12 21.45 -22.98 -9.92
CA LYS A 12 21.68 -22.30 -11.22
C LYS A 12 22.89 -21.33 -11.28
N GLY A 13 23.87 -21.46 -10.39
CA GLY A 13 25.01 -20.53 -10.25
C GLY A 13 24.78 -19.32 -9.32
N GLU A 14 23.59 -19.19 -8.74
CA GLU A 14 23.21 -18.15 -7.78
C GLU A 14 23.39 -18.63 -6.32
N GLU A 15 23.47 -17.65 -5.41
CA GLU A 15 23.60 -17.89 -3.98
C GLU A 15 22.31 -18.45 -3.39
N LEU A 16 22.42 -19.51 -2.57
CA LEU A 16 21.28 -20.17 -1.96
C LEU A 16 21.15 -19.76 -0.49
N ILE A 17 19.97 -19.27 -0.14
CA ILE A 17 19.63 -18.90 1.23
C ILE A 17 18.56 -19.86 1.77
N ILE A 18 18.84 -20.51 2.89
CA ILE A 18 17.90 -21.40 3.58
C ILE A 18 17.42 -20.69 4.83
N ILE A 19 16.10 -20.54 4.96
CA ILE A 19 15.48 -19.83 6.05
C ILE A 19 14.43 -20.75 6.69
N PRO A 20 14.33 -20.81 8.03
CA PRO A 20 13.22 -21.49 8.69
C PRO A 20 11.89 -20.94 8.20
N LYS A 21 10.92 -21.83 7.96
CA LYS A 21 9.58 -21.46 7.45
C LYS A 21 8.92 -20.38 8.31
N ALA A 22 9.02 -20.51 9.64
CA ALA A 22 8.46 -19.56 10.58
C ALA A 22 9.02 -18.14 10.42
N ASP A 23 10.31 -18.02 10.12
CA ASP A 23 10.95 -16.71 9.93
C ASP A 23 10.60 -16.14 8.56
N TRP A 24 10.57 -16.98 7.51
CA TRP A 24 10.08 -16.58 6.19
C TRP A 24 8.67 -15.99 6.23
N GLU A 25 7.74 -16.64 6.94
CA GLU A 25 6.36 -16.17 7.08
C GLU A 25 6.28 -14.82 7.82
N LYS A 26 7.10 -14.62 8.85
CA LYS A 26 7.19 -13.32 9.54
C LYS A 26 7.69 -12.23 8.60
N PHE A 27 8.76 -12.48 7.83
CA PHE A 27 9.28 -11.52 6.88
C PHE A 27 8.27 -11.17 5.79
N LYS A 28 7.56 -12.18 5.26
CA LYS A 28 6.50 -11.99 4.28
C LYS A 28 5.39 -11.08 4.82
N LYS A 29 4.91 -11.34 6.03
CA LYS A 29 3.86 -10.52 6.66
C LYS A 29 4.30 -9.06 6.86
N ILE A 30 5.54 -8.84 7.30
CA ILE A 30 6.10 -7.49 7.46
C ILE A 30 6.21 -6.78 6.10
N ALA A 31 6.64 -7.50 5.06
CA ALA A 31 6.74 -6.95 3.71
C ALA A 31 5.37 -6.52 3.16
N GLU A 32 4.35 -7.37 3.31
CA GLU A 32 2.97 -7.07 2.90
C GLU A 32 2.38 -5.87 3.67
N MET A 33 2.63 -5.78 4.99
CA MET A 33 2.21 -4.62 5.80
C MET A 33 2.89 -3.32 5.36
N LYS A 34 4.18 -3.36 5.02
CA LYS A 34 4.88 -2.18 4.48
C LYS A 34 4.35 -1.78 3.11
N LEU A 35 4.09 -2.76 2.23
CA LEU A 35 3.56 -2.49 0.90
C LEU A 35 2.19 -1.81 0.97
N SER A 36 1.29 -2.36 1.79
CA SER A 36 -0.04 -1.78 2.01
C SER A 36 0.03 -0.41 2.68
N HIS A 37 0.97 -0.17 3.59
CA HIS A 37 1.18 1.16 4.17
C HIS A 37 1.62 2.18 3.12
N LEU A 38 2.53 1.81 2.22
CA LEU A 38 2.96 2.68 1.11
C LEU A 38 1.82 2.99 0.13
N GLU A 39 0.97 2.01 -0.16
CA GLU A 39 -0.22 2.21 -0.99
C GLU A 39 -1.22 3.16 -0.32
N LEU A 40 -1.44 3.01 1.00
CA LEU A 40 -2.28 3.92 1.79
C LEU A 40 -1.72 5.35 1.82
N GLU A 41 -0.41 5.51 2.02
CA GLU A 41 0.25 6.82 2.00
C GLU A 41 0.12 7.49 0.62
N LYS A 42 0.27 6.71 -0.46
CA LYS A 42 0.08 7.21 -1.82
C LYS A 42 -1.35 7.68 -2.04
N GLY A 43 -2.34 6.86 -1.68
CA GLY A 43 -3.77 7.22 -1.82
C GLY A 43 -4.15 8.44 -0.97
N LEU A 44 -3.61 8.55 0.24
CA LEU A 44 -3.80 9.73 1.09
C LEU A 44 -3.20 10.99 0.45
N LYS A 45 -2.00 10.89 -0.11
CA LYS A 45 -1.35 12.01 -0.80
C LYS A 45 -2.17 12.48 -2.00
N GLU A 46 -2.64 11.57 -2.83
CA GLU A 46 -3.50 11.86 -3.98
C GLU A 46 -4.80 12.56 -3.54
N SER A 47 -5.45 12.04 -2.49
CA SER A 47 -6.68 12.63 -1.94
C SER A 47 -6.45 14.06 -1.42
N LEU A 48 -5.33 14.31 -0.73
CA LEU A 48 -4.98 15.64 -0.24
C LEU A 48 -4.65 16.61 -1.39
N GLU A 49 -4.01 16.13 -2.44
CA GLU A 49 -3.73 16.92 -3.64
C GLU A 49 -5.03 17.29 -4.36
N ASP A 50 -6.00 16.38 -4.46
CA ASP A 50 -7.30 16.66 -5.04
C ASP A 50 -8.13 17.65 -4.22
N VAL A 51 -8.05 17.61 -2.87
CA VAL A 51 -8.63 18.65 -2.00
C VAL A 51 -7.94 20.00 -2.22
N LYS A 52 -6.61 20.04 -2.27
CA LYS A 52 -5.84 21.27 -2.52
C LYS A 52 -6.14 21.89 -3.88
N MET A 53 -6.31 21.07 -4.91
CA MET A 53 -6.64 21.51 -6.27
C MET A 53 -8.13 21.85 -6.44
N GLY A 54 -8.95 21.69 -5.40
CA GLY A 54 -10.39 21.92 -5.46
C GLY A 54 -11.12 20.93 -6.37
N ARG A 55 -10.52 19.77 -6.67
CA ARG A 55 -11.13 18.69 -7.45
C ARG A 55 -12.13 17.89 -6.63
N ILE A 56 -11.93 17.84 -5.31
CA ILE A 56 -12.87 17.26 -4.35
C ILE A 56 -13.48 18.41 -3.54
N PHE A 57 -14.82 18.50 -3.59
CA PHE A 57 -15.62 19.39 -2.75
C PHE A 57 -16.35 18.55 -1.68
N GLY A 58 -16.14 18.86 -0.40
CA GLY A 58 -16.74 18.17 0.75
C GLY A 58 -15.71 17.72 1.79
N PRO A 59 -16.11 17.22 2.98
CA PRO A 59 -17.41 16.62 3.29
C PRO A 59 -18.49 17.67 3.56
N PHE A 60 -19.73 17.33 3.20
CA PHE A 60 -20.91 18.11 3.56
C PHE A 60 -21.73 17.26 4.51
N GLU A 61 -22.15 17.84 5.62
CA GLU A 61 -23.00 17.12 6.58
C GLU A 61 -24.45 17.10 6.09
N THR A 62 -24.82 18.04 5.22
CA THR A 62 -26.17 18.15 4.66
C THR A 62 -26.19 18.47 3.17
N VAL A 63 -27.30 18.11 2.50
CA VAL A 63 -27.53 18.37 1.07
C VAL A 63 -27.59 19.87 0.76
N GLU A 64 -27.97 20.70 1.73
CA GLU A 64 -28.03 22.16 1.58
C GLU A 64 -26.65 22.79 1.49
N GLU A 65 -25.68 22.31 2.30
CA GLU A 65 -24.28 22.75 2.24
C GLU A 65 -23.64 22.41 0.89
N PHE A 66 -23.90 21.21 0.37
CA PHE A 66 -23.46 20.80 -0.96
C PHE A 66 -24.01 21.73 -2.06
N LYS A 67 -25.32 22.02 -2.03
CA LYS A 67 -25.96 22.93 -3.00
C LYS A 67 -25.39 24.35 -2.93
N LYS A 68 -25.04 24.81 -1.73
CA LYS A 68 -24.42 26.14 -1.53
C LYS A 68 -23.01 26.18 -2.13
N ALA A 69 -22.20 25.16 -1.88
CA ALA A 69 -20.84 25.06 -2.38
C ALA A 69 -20.77 25.04 -3.93
N ILE A 70 -21.66 24.29 -4.58
CA ILE A 70 -21.74 24.23 -6.05
C ILE A 70 -22.20 25.57 -6.65
N LYS A 71 -23.14 26.26 -6.00
CA LYS A 71 -23.59 27.57 -6.47
C LYS A 71 -22.51 28.64 -6.35
N SER A 72 -21.62 28.55 -5.35
CA SER A 72 -20.52 29.50 -5.16
C SER A 72 -19.30 29.28 -6.04
N SER A 73 -19.09 28.07 -6.59
CA SER A 73 -17.93 27.77 -7.45
C SER A 73 -18.13 28.10 -8.94
N HIS A 74 -19.30 28.63 -9.31
CA HIS A 74 -19.68 28.98 -10.69
C HIS A 74 -19.80 30.50 -10.93
N LEU A 75 -19.10 31.31 -10.12
CA LEU A 75 -18.87 32.75 -10.30
C LEU A 75 -17.37 32.99 -10.47
#